data_AF-A0A362WWK8-F1
#
_entry.id   AF-A0A362WWK8-F1
#
_cell.length_a   1.000
_cell.length_b   1.000
_cell.length_c   1.000
_cell.angle_alpha   90.00
_cell.angle_beta   90.00
_cell.angle_gamma   90.00
#
_symmetry.space_group_name_H-M   'P 1'
#
loop_
_entity.id
_entity.type
_entity.pdbx_description
1 polymer ?
#
loop_
_entity_poly.entity_id
_entity_poly.type
_entity_poly.pdbx_seq_one_letter_code
_entity_poly.pdbx_strand_id
1 'polypeptide(L)'
;MKTIKLFNIIKCFITFIFPFLLITAIVSVLLGDSHTSFISSLVLPFLVVLNCIQILFLLIKRSKKALVNLVALLMFFYCFDSFYQYNTTAKPSNSSIKILSFNTYQFKTSARGVDNGERKIVDFVKKQNADIVCFQEFSATKYKLFIDDYPYWVKTNIMMPYKSVLSVFSKYPIIDTGYVEFFDTKNNTMYVDISINGEILRFYNVHLESYKTSTMYQLNNPNSYKPLIERVFEADKIRAEQAQLVKDHVEGFKGKSIIVGDFNSTQYSPVYRILKKGKKDTFTEAGKGFGGTFYLFNYPFKIDHILVDETVEVINHENFNIDLSDHEPILAEIKL
;
A
#
# COMPACT_ATOMS: atom_id res chain seq x y z
N MET A 1 -18.13 -46.07 20.09
CA MET A 1 -19.15 -44.98 20.01
C MET A 1 -18.60 -43.58 20.31
N LYS A 2 -17.84 -43.37 21.41
CA LYS A 2 -17.26 -42.03 21.74
C LYS A 2 -16.32 -41.47 20.65
N THR A 3 -15.48 -42.32 20.05
CA THR A 3 -14.50 -41.93 19.01
C THR A 3 -15.16 -41.45 17.71
N ILE A 4 -16.26 -42.09 17.29
CA ILE A 4 -17.05 -41.70 16.11
C ILE A 4 -17.76 -40.36 16.34
N LYS A 5 -18.27 -40.14 17.57
CA LYS A 5 -18.90 -38.86 17.95
C LYS A 5 -17.88 -37.72 17.94
N LEU A 6 -16.68 -37.94 18.49
CA LEU A 6 -15.60 -36.96 18.47
C LEU A 6 -15.15 -36.61 17.05
N PHE A 7 -14.96 -37.61 16.19
CA PHE A 7 -14.59 -37.41 14.79
C PHE A 7 -15.62 -36.56 14.03
N ASN A 8 -16.91 -36.82 14.24
CA ASN A 8 -17.99 -36.04 13.63
C ASN A 8 -18.05 -34.59 14.14
N ILE A 9 -17.75 -34.35 15.43
CA ILE A 9 -17.66 -33.01 16.00
C ILE A 9 -16.51 -32.24 15.37
N ILE A 10 -15.31 -32.82 15.31
CA ILE A 10 -14.12 -32.20 14.69
C ILE A 10 -14.39 -31.86 13.22
N LYS A 11 -14.98 -32.80 12.47
CA LYS A 11 -15.34 -32.57 11.07
C LYS A 11 -16.35 -31.44 10.90
N CYS A 12 -17.34 -31.35 11.80
CA CYS A 12 -18.32 -30.27 11.79
C CYS A 12 -17.64 -28.93 12.09
N PHE A 13 -16.82 -28.87 13.15
CA PHE A 13 -16.07 -27.68 13.55
C PHE A 13 -15.19 -27.15 12.41
N ILE A 14 -14.39 -28.01 11.78
CA ILE A 14 -13.52 -27.62 10.66
C ILE A 14 -14.35 -27.06 9.49
N THR A 15 -15.57 -27.57 9.25
CA THR A 15 -16.42 -27.11 8.13
C THR A 15 -16.92 -25.67 8.33
N PHE A 16 -17.07 -25.22 9.57
CA PHE A 16 -17.65 -23.92 9.89
C PHE A 16 -16.64 -22.90 10.41
N ILE A 17 -15.46 -23.32 10.87
CA ILE A 17 -14.47 -22.41 11.46
C ILE A 17 -13.92 -21.41 10.44
N PHE A 18 -13.53 -21.83 9.24
CA PHE A 18 -12.94 -20.93 8.25
C PHE A 18 -13.93 -19.88 7.68
N PRO A 19 -15.17 -20.22 7.31
CA PRO A 19 -16.13 -19.20 6.88
C PRO A 19 -16.52 -18.27 8.04
N PHE A 20 -16.65 -18.81 9.26
CA PHE A 20 -16.89 -17.98 10.45
C PHE A 20 -15.76 -16.98 10.67
N LEU A 21 -14.50 -17.44 10.68
CA LEU A 21 -13.33 -16.57 10.85
C LEU A 21 -13.23 -15.51 9.75
N LEU A 22 -13.50 -15.88 8.49
CA LEU A 22 -13.50 -14.94 7.37
C LEU A 22 -14.57 -13.86 7.55
N ILE A 23 -15.81 -14.23 7.89
CA ILE A 23 -16.90 -13.27 8.13
C ILE A 23 -16.57 -12.36 9.32
N THR A 24 -16.05 -12.91 10.43
CA THR A 24 -15.67 -12.09 11.57
C THR A 24 -14.52 -11.13 11.26
N ALA A 25 -13.55 -11.55 10.44
CA ALA A 25 -12.45 -10.69 10.01
C ALA A 25 -12.94 -9.56 9.09
N ILE A 26 -13.86 -9.86 8.15
CA ILE A 26 -14.53 -8.86 7.31
C ILE A 26 -15.23 -7.82 8.19
N VAL A 27 -16.07 -8.27 9.13
CA VAL A 27 -16.81 -7.36 10.02
C VAL A 27 -15.86 -6.52 10.86
N SER A 28 -14.81 -7.12 11.43
CA SER A 28 -13.81 -6.41 12.23
C SER A 28 -13.12 -5.28 11.44
N VAL A 29 -12.71 -5.55 10.19
CA VAL A 29 -12.11 -4.53 9.31
C VAL A 29 -13.10 -3.42 8.95
N LEU A 30 -14.37 -3.77 8.71
CA LEU A 30 -15.40 -2.79 8.36
C LEU A 30 -15.76 -1.87 9.52
N LEU A 31 -15.78 -2.39 10.76
CA LEU A 31 -16.03 -1.61 11.97
C LEU A 31 -14.86 -0.70 12.34
N GLY A 32 -13.63 -1.07 11.97
CA GLY A 32 -12.45 -0.23 12.19
C GLY A 32 -11.96 -0.15 13.65
N ASP A 33 -12.31 -1.13 14.49
CA ASP A 33 -11.75 -1.25 15.85
C ASP A 33 -10.25 -1.56 15.78
N SER A 34 -9.38 -0.73 16.37
CA SER A 34 -7.95 -0.63 15.97
C SER A 34 -7.20 -1.97 15.99
N HIS A 35 -7.12 -2.65 17.14
CA HIS A 35 -6.31 -3.86 17.25
C HIS A 35 -6.89 -5.05 16.48
N THR A 36 -8.21 -5.25 16.57
CA THR A 36 -8.87 -6.40 15.94
C THR A 36 -8.92 -6.23 14.42
N SER A 37 -9.18 -5.02 13.94
CA SER A 37 -9.21 -4.71 12.50
C SER A 37 -7.83 -4.80 11.88
N PHE A 38 -6.77 -4.36 12.58
CA PHE A 38 -5.40 -4.53 12.13
C PHE A 38 -5.05 -6.00 11.93
N ILE A 39 -5.24 -6.84 12.96
CA ILE A 39 -4.96 -8.29 12.85
C ILE A 39 -5.80 -8.90 11.73
N SER A 40 -7.10 -8.58 11.68
CA SER A 40 -8.02 -9.08 10.66
C SER A 40 -7.54 -8.72 9.26
N SER A 41 -7.08 -7.50 9.03
CA SER A 41 -6.56 -7.03 7.73
C SER A 41 -5.33 -7.81 7.25
N LEU A 42 -4.50 -8.28 8.19
CA LEU A 42 -3.32 -9.09 7.87
C LEU A 42 -3.68 -10.54 7.54
N VAL A 43 -4.65 -11.13 8.26
CA VAL A 43 -5.02 -12.55 8.08
C VAL A 43 -6.03 -12.79 6.97
N LEU A 44 -6.74 -11.75 6.50
CA LEU A 44 -7.78 -11.83 5.47
C LEU A 44 -7.35 -12.62 4.22
N PRO A 45 -6.19 -12.34 3.58
CA PRO A 45 -5.75 -13.11 2.40
C PRO A 45 -5.60 -14.61 2.68
N PHE A 46 -5.05 -14.97 3.85
CA PHE A 46 -4.90 -16.36 4.24
C PHE A 46 -6.25 -17.03 4.48
N LEU A 47 -7.20 -16.34 5.12
CA LEU A 47 -8.56 -16.85 5.33
C LEU A 47 -9.30 -17.07 4.00
N VAL A 48 -9.11 -16.20 3.02
CA VAL A 48 -9.65 -16.38 1.66
C VAL A 48 -9.10 -17.65 1.02
N VAL A 49 -7.77 -17.86 1.06
CA VAL A 49 -7.14 -19.08 0.51
C VAL A 49 -7.65 -20.34 1.21
N LEU A 50 -7.74 -20.33 2.54
CA LEU A 50 -8.27 -21.46 3.32
C LEU A 50 -9.73 -21.77 2.97
N ASN A 51 -10.57 -20.74 2.78
CA ASN A 51 -11.96 -20.92 2.34
C ASN A 51 -12.01 -21.50 0.92
N CYS A 52 -11.17 -21.04 -0.02
CA CYS A 52 -11.08 -21.62 -1.37
C CYS A 52 -10.70 -23.10 -1.34
N ILE A 53 -9.66 -23.48 -0.58
CA ILE A 53 -9.25 -24.88 -0.39
C ILE A 53 -10.40 -25.70 0.21
N GLN A 54 -11.09 -25.16 1.20
CA GLN A 54 -12.23 -25.83 1.84
C GLN A 54 -13.41 -26.01 0.88
N ILE A 55 -13.72 -25.02 0.03
CA ILE A 55 -14.74 -25.14 -1.04
C ILE A 55 -14.38 -26.30 -1.96
N LEU A 56 -13.16 -26.34 -2.50
CA LEU A 56 -12.72 -27.42 -3.40
C LEU A 56 -12.86 -28.80 -2.75
N PHE A 57 -12.43 -28.93 -1.49
CA PHE A 57 -12.59 -30.17 -0.73
C PHE A 57 -14.06 -30.59 -0.56
N LEU A 58 -14.94 -29.64 -0.20
CA LEU A 58 -16.37 -29.91 0.01
C LEU A 58 -17.11 -30.21 -1.29
N LEU A 59 -16.70 -29.62 -2.42
CA LEU A 59 -17.22 -29.93 -3.75
C LEU A 59 -16.85 -31.36 -4.18
N ILE A 60 -15.61 -31.81 -3.94
CA ILE A 60 -15.19 -33.20 -4.16
C ILE A 60 -16.04 -34.17 -3.33
N LYS A 61 -16.41 -33.77 -2.10
CA LYS A 61 -17.32 -34.53 -1.23
C LYS A 61 -18.80 -34.34 -1.56
N ARG A 62 -19.15 -33.56 -2.59
CA ARG A 62 -20.54 -33.22 -2.99
C ARG A 62 -21.38 -32.70 -1.82
N SER A 63 -20.76 -31.96 -0.90
CA SER A 63 -21.41 -31.44 0.29
C SER A 63 -22.05 -30.08 0.03
N LYS A 64 -23.35 -29.95 0.34
CA LYS A 64 -24.06 -28.65 0.29
C LYS A 64 -23.46 -27.59 1.24
N LYS A 65 -22.63 -28.01 2.20
CA LYS A 65 -21.93 -27.10 3.13
C LYS A 65 -20.91 -26.18 2.43
N ALA A 66 -20.50 -26.51 1.20
CA ALA A 66 -19.69 -25.61 0.37
C ALA A 66 -20.34 -24.23 0.19
N LEU A 67 -21.69 -24.16 0.23
CA LEU A 67 -22.43 -22.91 0.10
C LEU A 67 -22.08 -21.89 1.20
N VAL A 68 -21.79 -22.34 2.43
CA VAL A 68 -21.46 -21.42 3.53
C VAL A 68 -20.10 -20.74 3.29
N ASN A 69 -19.12 -21.50 2.79
CA ASN A 69 -17.82 -20.93 2.40
C ASN A 69 -17.98 -20.01 1.18
N LEU A 70 -18.82 -20.38 0.21
CA LEU A 70 -19.09 -19.55 -0.95
C LEU A 70 -19.72 -18.20 -0.55
N VAL A 71 -20.68 -18.20 0.37
CA VAL A 71 -21.28 -16.95 0.88
C VAL A 71 -20.23 -16.09 1.58
N ALA A 72 -19.39 -16.66 2.44
CA ALA A 72 -18.30 -15.93 3.09
C ALA A 72 -17.32 -15.32 2.07
N LEU A 73 -16.99 -16.05 1.00
CA LEU A 73 -16.12 -15.59 -0.08
C LEU A 73 -16.77 -14.48 -0.92
N LEU A 74 -18.07 -14.60 -1.23
CA LEU A 74 -18.82 -13.56 -1.93
C LEU A 74 -18.91 -12.28 -1.08
N MET A 75 -19.09 -12.40 0.24
CA MET A 75 -19.03 -11.25 1.15
C MET A 75 -17.66 -10.58 1.13
N PHE A 76 -16.58 -11.35 1.07
CA PHE A 76 -15.23 -10.79 0.95
C PHE A 76 -15.09 -9.95 -0.33
N PHE A 77 -15.40 -10.52 -1.50
CA PHE A 77 -15.26 -9.82 -2.78
C PHE A 77 -16.28 -8.69 -3.01
N TYR A 78 -17.37 -8.68 -2.25
CA TYR A 78 -18.28 -7.54 -2.21
C TYR A 78 -17.69 -6.34 -1.45
N CYS A 79 -16.92 -6.61 -0.39
CA CYS A 79 -16.38 -5.58 0.50
C CYS A 79 -14.96 -5.13 0.16
N PHE A 80 -14.17 -6.00 -0.49
CA PHE A 80 -12.75 -5.78 -0.73
C PHE A 80 -12.33 -6.25 -2.11
N ASP A 81 -11.30 -5.59 -2.64
CA ASP A 81 -10.63 -6.04 -3.85
C ASP A 81 -9.81 -7.30 -3.61
N SER A 82 -9.54 -8.03 -4.70
CA SER A 82 -8.67 -9.20 -4.65
C SER A 82 -7.21 -8.82 -4.30
N PHE A 83 -6.53 -9.66 -3.51
CA PHE A 83 -5.09 -9.51 -3.29
C PHE A 83 -4.26 -9.92 -4.51
N TYR A 84 -4.88 -10.60 -5.47
CA TYR A 84 -4.27 -10.99 -6.72
C TYR A 84 -5.00 -10.33 -7.89
N GLN A 85 -4.27 -9.61 -8.73
CA GLN A 85 -4.79 -8.93 -9.92
C GLN A 85 -4.31 -9.64 -11.18
N TYR A 86 -5.20 -9.73 -12.18
CA TYR A 86 -4.91 -10.32 -13.48
C TYR A 86 -5.43 -9.41 -14.60
N ASN A 87 -4.89 -8.19 -14.66
CA ASN A 87 -5.17 -7.27 -15.75
C ASN A 87 -4.19 -7.57 -16.90
N THR A 88 -4.71 -7.83 -18.10
CA THR A 88 -3.93 -8.34 -19.26
C THR A 88 -3.78 -7.34 -20.40
N THR A 89 -4.46 -6.21 -20.35
CA THR A 89 -4.46 -5.20 -21.41
C THR A 89 -4.06 -3.84 -20.87
N ALA A 90 -2.82 -3.43 -21.13
CA ALA A 90 -2.45 -2.03 -21.10
C ALA A 90 -3.17 -1.33 -22.25
N LYS A 91 -3.87 -0.23 -21.98
CA LYS A 91 -4.53 0.55 -23.03
C LYS A 91 -3.49 1.44 -23.72
N PRO A 92 -3.28 1.36 -25.04
CA PRO A 92 -2.37 2.30 -25.70
C PRO A 92 -2.90 3.73 -25.53
N SER A 93 -2.06 4.64 -25.06
CA SER A 93 -2.39 6.06 -24.91
C SER A 93 -1.20 6.92 -25.33
N ASN A 94 -1.45 7.86 -26.23
CA ASN A 94 -0.45 8.85 -26.68
C ASN A 94 -0.35 10.06 -25.74
N SER A 95 -1.16 10.10 -24.69
CA SER A 95 -1.29 11.24 -23.77
C SER A 95 -1.36 10.78 -22.30
N SER A 96 -0.69 9.68 -21.95
CA SER A 96 -0.63 9.23 -20.55
C SER A 96 0.40 10.01 -19.75
N ILE A 97 0.17 10.10 -18.45
CA ILE A 97 1.09 10.66 -17.46
C ILE A 97 1.64 9.49 -16.64
N LYS A 98 2.97 9.38 -16.57
CA LYS A 98 3.67 8.35 -15.79
C LYS A 98 4.01 8.87 -14.40
N ILE A 99 3.54 8.17 -13.38
CA ILE A 99 3.76 8.49 -11.97
C ILE A 99 4.54 7.36 -11.34
N LEU A 100 5.74 7.65 -10.84
CA LEU A 100 6.59 6.70 -10.12
C LEU A 100 6.57 7.03 -8.62
N SER A 101 6.29 6.04 -7.77
CA SER A 101 6.50 6.14 -6.33
C SER A 101 7.63 5.21 -5.90
N PHE A 102 8.53 5.71 -5.07
CA PHE A 102 9.63 4.88 -4.56
C PHE A 102 10.10 5.34 -3.18
N ASN A 103 9.86 4.53 -2.15
CA ASN A 103 10.59 4.64 -0.89
C ASN A 103 12.03 4.15 -1.13
N THR A 104 13.01 5.04 -1.00
CA THR A 104 14.41 4.75 -1.39
C THR A 104 15.31 4.39 -0.22
N TYR A 105 14.78 4.36 1.00
CA TYR A 105 15.54 4.11 2.22
C TYR A 105 16.86 4.92 2.30
N GLN A 106 16.76 6.21 1.98
CA GLN A 106 17.87 7.18 1.95
C GLN A 106 18.98 6.82 0.96
N PHE A 107 18.67 6.06 -0.09
CA PHE A 107 19.64 5.52 -1.05
C PHE A 107 20.68 4.61 -0.38
N LYS A 108 20.37 4.09 0.81
CA LYS A 108 21.23 3.10 1.47
C LYS A 108 21.12 1.78 0.72
N THR A 109 22.20 1.03 0.79
CA THR A 109 22.27 -0.36 0.34
C THR A 109 21.07 -1.14 0.88
N SER A 110 20.33 -1.83 -0.01
CA SER A 110 19.25 -2.77 0.35
C SER A 110 19.64 -3.65 1.54
N ALA A 111 18.66 -4.17 2.29
CA ALA A 111 18.89 -5.15 3.36
C ALA A 111 19.68 -6.42 2.90
N ARG A 112 19.80 -6.65 1.58
CA ARG A 112 20.56 -7.74 0.96
C ARG A 112 22.00 -7.39 0.52
N GLY A 113 22.49 -6.19 0.83
CA GLY A 113 23.92 -5.85 0.72
C GLY A 113 24.44 -5.48 -0.69
N VAL A 114 23.61 -4.93 -1.58
CA VAL A 114 24.02 -4.57 -2.95
C VAL A 114 24.90 -3.32 -3.02
N ASP A 115 26.21 -3.50 -3.13
CA ASP A 115 27.17 -2.41 -3.36
C ASP A 115 26.78 -1.55 -4.60
N ASN A 116 26.92 -0.22 -4.50
CA ASN A 116 26.44 0.80 -5.47
C ASN A 116 24.91 1.01 -5.59
N GLY A 117 24.13 0.78 -4.53
CA GLY A 117 22.67 0.98 -4.52
C GLY A 117 22.20 2.34 -5.06
N GLU A 118 22.88 3.42 -4.69
CA GLU A 118 22.54 4.77 -5.16
C GLU A 118 22.54 4.91 -6.69
N ARG A 119 23.64 4.51 -7.34
CA ARG A 119 23.76 4.64 -8.80
C ARG A 119 22.67 3.81 -9.50
N LYS A 120 22.41 2.60 -9.00
CA LYS A 120 21.36 1.72 -9.56
C LYS A 120 19.97 2.33 -9.39
N ILE A 121 19.67 2.96 -8.26
CA ILE A 121 18.41 3.68 -8.04
C ILE A 121 18.27 4.82 -9.04
N VAL A 122 19.32 5.62 -9.22
CA VAL A 122 19.32 6.73 -10.19
C VAL A 122 19.12 6.22 -11.61
N ASP A 123 19.91 5.23 -12.03
CA ASP A 123 19.82 4.62 -13.36
C ASP A 123 18.42 4.02 -13.60
N PHE A 124 17.84 3.36 -12.59
CA PHE A 124 16.48 2.84 -12.64
C PHE A 124 15.44 3.94 -12.84
N VAL A 125 15.45 4.98 -11.99
CA VAL A 125 14.47 6.08 -12.07
C VAL A 125 14.56 6.80 -13.41
N LYS A 126 15.78 7.10 -13.89
CA LYS A 126 15.98 7.73 -15.21
C LYS A 126 15.49 6.84 -16.34
N LYS A 127 15.74 5.53 -16.27
CA LYS A 127 15.26 4.55 -17.27
C LYS A 127 13.73 4.51 -17.34
N GLN A 128 13.03 4.62 -16.20
CA GLN A 128 11.56 4.63 -16.21
C GLN A 128 10.98 5.86 -16.90
N ASN A 129 11.75 6.96 -16.96
CA ASN A 129 11.36 8.20 -17.64
C ASN A 129 9.94 8.65 -17.23
N ALA A 130 9.61 8.52 -15.95
CA ALA A 130 8.33 8.97 -15.42
C ALA A 130 8.17 10.48 -15.61
N ASP A 131 6.94 10.99 -15.62
CA ASP A 131 6.71 12.42 -15.71
C ASP A 131 6.74 13.07 -14.34
N ILE A 132 6.32 12.32 -13.32
CA ILE A 132 6.30 12.73 -11.93
C ILE A 132 6.88 11.59 -11.09
N VAL A 133 7.82 11.91 -10.20
CA VAL A 133 8.44 10.95 -9.28
C VAL A 133 8.23 11.41 -7.84
N CYS A 134 7.59 10.58 -7.03
CA CYS A 134 7.36 10.79 -5.61
C CYS A 134 8.28 9.86 -4.81
N PHE A 135 9.25 10.44 -4.10
CA PHE A 135 10.13 9.67 -3.23
C PHE A 135 9.72 9.77 -1.76
N GLN A 136 9.80 8.64 -1.07
CA GLN A 136 9.78 8.55 0.39
C GLN A 136 11.19 8.17 0.89
N GLU A 137 11.49 8.56 2.14
CA GLU A 137 12.82 8.43 2.75
C GLU A 137 13.96 8.89 1.84
N PHE A 138 13.76 9.98 1.10
CA PHE A 138 14.76 10.49 0.17
C PHE A 138 16.04 10.94 0.89
N SER A 139 17.19 10.87 0.21
CA SER A 139 18.40 11.52 0.73
C SER A 139 18.47 12.96 0.22
N ALA A 140 18.27 13.93 1.11
CA ALA A 140 18.20 15.36 0.76
C ALA A 140 19.40 15.91 -0.01
N THR A 141 20.55 15.25 0.03
CA THR A 141 21.77 15.63 -0.70
C THR A 141 21.80 15.12 -2.15
N LYS A 142 20.91 14.19 -2.50
CA LYS A 142 20.87 13.50 -3.81
C LYS A 142 19.97 14.15 -4.85
N TYR A 143 19.30 15.26 -4.51
CA TYR A 143 18.41 15.97 -5.44
C TYR A 143 19.10 16.35 -6.76
N LYS A 144 20.38 16.74 -6.71
CA LYS A 144 21.18 17.14 -7.89
C LYS A 144 21.30 16.04 -8.94
N LEU A 145 21.05 14.78 -8.60
CA LEU A 145 21.12 13.66 -9.53
C LEU A 145 19.92 13.61 -10.50
N PHE A 146 18.84 14.35 -10.19
CA PHE A 146 17.56 14.31 -10.90
C PHE A 146 17.16 15.65 -11.54
N ILE A 147 17.78 16.77 -11.16
CA ILE A 147 17.34 18.11 -11.60
C ILE A 147 17.49 18.36 -13.11
N ASP A 148 18.41 17.66 -13.77
CA ASP A 148 18.60 17.78 -15.22
C ASP A 148 17.46 17.10 -16.00
N ASP A 149 16.88 16.03 -15.44
CA ASP A 149 15.76 15.28 -16.04
C ASP A 149 14.39 15.88 -15.62
N TYR A 150 14.34 16.53 -14.46
CA TYR A 150 13.12 17.06 -13.84
C TYR A 150 13.33 18.53 -13.40
N PRO A 151 12.99 19.51 -14.27
CA PRO A 151 13.24 20.93 -14.00
C PRO A 151 12.43 21.48 -12.82
N TYR A 152 11.32 20.85 -12.44
CA TYR A 152 10.47 21.27 -11.33
C TYR A 152 10.53 20.25 -10.21
N TRP A 153 10.97 20.67 -9.02
CA TRP A 153 11.11 19.76 -7.89
C TRP A 153 10.99 20.46 -6.54
N VAL A 154 10.64 19.70 -5.52
CA VAL A 154 10.54 20.17 -4.12
C VAL A 154 10.88 19.03 -3.15
N LYS A 155 11.41 19.37 -1.97
CA LYS A 155 11.73 18.41 -0.90
C LYS A 155 11.44 18.97 0.49
N THR A 156 10.97 18.13 1.42
CA THR A 156 10.53 18.56 2.76
C THR A 156 11.65 19.09 3.64
N ASN A 157 12.88 18.60 3.50
CA ASN A 157 13.94 18.84 4.49
C ASN A 157 14.38 20.31 4.62
N ILE A 158 14.05 21.17 3.64
CA ILE A 158 14.32 22.61 3.72
C ILE A 158 13.37 23.26 4.73
N MET A 159 12.11 22.81 4.75
CA MET A 159 11.06 23.39 5.59
C MET A 159 10.86 22.60 6.89
N MET A 160 11.25 21.31 6.92
CA MET A 160 11.02 20.39 8.04
C MET A 160 12.24 19.48 8.30
N PRO A 161 13.34 19.99 8.90
CA PRO A 161 14.62 19.28 8.99
C PRO A 161 14.61 18.01 9.87
N TYR A 162 13.63 17.86 10.77
CA TYR A 162 13.51 16.70 11.67
C TYR A 162 12.66 15.55 11.09
N LYS A 163 12.04 15.77 9.92
CA LYS A 163 11.19 14.80 9.24
C LYS A 163 11.99 13.92 8.29
N SER A 164 11.47 12.73 8.02
CA SER A 164 11.87 11.93 6.86
C SER A 164 11.66 12.76 5.60
N VAL A 165 12.62 12.68 4.68
CA VAL A 165 12.60 13.54 3.49
C VAL A 165 11.64 12.96 2.47
N LEU A 166 10.62 13.73 2.12
CA LEU A 166 9.82 13.50 0.93
C LEU A 166 10.34 14.40 -0.16
N SER A 167 10.24 13.94 -1.40
CA SER A 167 10.47 14.82 -2.55
C SER A 167 9.54 14.47 -3.69
N VAL A 168 9.23 15.48 -4.49
CA VAL A 168 8.53 15.33 -5.76
C VAL A 168 9.37 15.97 -6.84
N PHE A 169 9.63 15.22 -7.90
CA PHE A 169 10.28 15.67 -9.14
C PHE A 169 9.26 15.59 -10.27
N SER A 170 9.22 16.60 -11.13
CA SER A 170 8.21 16.76 -12.15
C SER A 170 8.81 17.36 -13.43
N LYS A 171 8.38 16.84 -14.57
CA LYS A 171 8.61 17.47 -15.89
C LYS A 171 7.68 18.66 -16.12
N TYR A 172 6.59 18.77 -15.36
CA TYR A 172 5.59 19.80 -15.45
C TYR A 172 5.72 20.85 -14.33
N PRO A 173 5.33 22.12 -14.55
CA PRO A 173 5.43 23.17 -13.54
C PRO A 173 4.70 22.85 -12.23
N ILE A 174 5.42 23.01 -11.11
CA ILE A 174 4.84 23.01 -9.75
C ILE A 174 4.37 24.44 -9.43
N ILE A 175 3.09 24.61 -9.15
CA ILE A 175 2.42 25.90 -8.96
C ILE A 175 2.25 26.24 -7.48
N ASP A 176 1.97 25.24 -6.65
CA ASP A 176 1.78 25.40 -5.21
C ASP A 176 2.28 24.16 -4.46
N THR A 177 2.66 24.33 -3.20
CA THR A 177 3.15 23.24 -2.35
C THR A 177 2.78 23.47 -0.90
N GLY A 178 2.54 22.40 -0.16
CA GLY A 178 2.38 22.48 1.29
C GLY A 178 2.44 21.12 1.96
N TYR A 179 1.98 21.07 3.20
CA TYR A 179 2.11 19.89 4.05
C TYR A 179 0.82 19.57 4.79
N VAL A 180 0.57 18.28 4.97
CA VAL A 180 -0.33 17.78 6.02
C VAL A 180 0.58 17.30 7.13
N GLU A 181 0.81 18.15 8.13
CA GLU A 181 1.78 17.88 9.18
C GLU A 181 1.29 16.84 10.17
N PHE A 182 2.11 15.82 10.42
CA PHE A 182 1.90 14.84 11.48
C PHE A 182 2.75 15.21 12.71
N PHE A 183 2.17 15.63 13.83
CA PHE A 183 2.97 15.97 15.01
C PHE A 183 3.63 14.73 15.64
N ASP A 184 4.75 14.92 16.35
CA ASP A 184 5.47 13.90 17.13
C ASP A 184 5.94 12.63 16.39
N THR A 185 6.05 12.71 15.05
CA THR A 185 6.64 11.66 14.22
C THR A 185 7.69 12.20 13.25
N LYS A 186 8.54 11.32 12.70
CA LYS A 186 9.40 11.64 11.55
C LYS A 186 8.64 11.59 10.24
N ASN A 187 7.55 10.83 10.18
CA ASN A 187 6.71 10.67 9.00
C ASN A 187 5.92 11.95 8.69
N ASN A 188 5.51 12.12 7.43
CA ASN A 188 4.73 13.28 7.01
C ASN A 188 4.02 13.04 5.68
N THR A 189 3.16 13.99 5.30
CA THR A 189 2.64 14.10 3.93
C THR A 189 2.91 15.49 3.37
N MET A 190 3.31 15.57 2.10
CA MET A 190 3.38 16.83 1.37
C MET A 190 2.41 16.81 0.19
N TYR A 191 1.82 17.96 -0.14
CA TYR A 191 1.09 18.13 -1.39
C TYR A 191 1.85 19.04 -2.35
N VAL A 192 1.70 18.77 -3.63
CA VAL A 192 2.18 19.63 -4.72
C VAL A 192 1.09 19.78 -5.78
N ASP A 193 0.85 21.00 -6.22
CA ASP A 193 -0.06 21.30 -7.32
C ASP A 193 0.76 21.42 -8.59
N ILE A 194 0.47 20.55 -9.56
CA ILE A 194 1.21 20.45 -10.81
C ILE A 194 0.28 20.84 -11.95
N SER A 195 0.72 21.77 -12.80
CA SER A 195 -0.01 22.17 -14.01
C SER A 195 0.34 21.24 -15.17
N ILE A 196 -0.59 20.37 -15.55
CA ILE A 196 -0.42 19.37 -16.61
C ILE A 196 -1.43 19.67 -17.72
N ASN A 197 -0.95 20.04 -18.90
CA ASN A 197 -1.79 20.35 -20.08
C ASN A 197 -2.90 21.39 -19.80
N GLY A 198 -2.65 22.34 -18.89
CA GLY A 198 -3.62 23.38 -18.51
C GLY A 198 -4.57 23.00 -17.37
N GLU A 199 -4.57 21.76 -16.90
CA GLU A 199 -5.27 21.33 -15.68
C GLU A 199 -4.33 21.39 -14.47
N ILE A 200 -4.86 21.69 -13.29
CA ILE A 200 -4.12 21.61 -12.03
C ILE A 200 -4.49 20.31 -11.32
N LEU A 201 -3.49 19.48 -11.07
CA LEU A 201 -3.61 18.26 -10.29
C LEU A 201 -2.83 18.36 -8.99
N ARG A 202 -3.47 18.01 -7.87
CA ARG A 202 -2.81 17.94 -6.57
C ARG A 202 -2.31 16.54 -6.28
N PHE A 203 -1.00 16.40 -6.12
CA PHE A 203 -0.36 15.15 -5.70
C PHE A 203 -0.05 15.20 -4.22
N TYR A 204 -0.55 14.23 -3.46
CA TYR A 204 -0.18 13.99 -2.08
C TYR A 204 0.88 12.90 -2.04
N ASN A 205 2.13 13.27 -1.78
CA ASN A 205 3.20 12.32 -1.48
C ASN A 205 3.12 11.97 0.01
N VAL A 206 2.61 10.77 0.31
CA VAL A 206 2.31 10.28 1.65
C VAL A 206 3.42 9.34 2.13
N HIS A 207 3.85 9.53 3.36
CA HIS A 207 4.62 8.52 4.09
C HIS A 207 4.09 8.45 5.52
N LEU A 208 3.20 7.48 5.80
CA LEU A 208 2.58 7.31 7.12
C LEU A 208 3.51 6.62 8.12
N GLU A 209 3.20 6.74 9.41
CA GLU A 209 3.94 6.17 10.55
C GLU A 209 4.35 4.70 10.32
N SER A 210 5.65 4.44 10.43
CA SER A 210 6.19 3.07 10.37
C SER A 210 6.21 2.42 11.76
N TYR A 211 6.50 1.12 11.83
CA TYR A 211 6.62 0.43 13.11
C TYR A 211 7.87 0.81 13.93
N LYS A 212 8.74 1.72 13.43
CA LYS A 212 9.95 2.20 14.12
C LYS A 212 10.88 1.07 14.63
N THR A 213 10.86 -0.10 13.98
CA THR A 213 11.72 -1.24 14.36
C THR A 213 12.46 -1.81 13.16
N SER A 214 13.64 -2.37 13.40
CA SER A 214 14.13 -3.46 12.55
C SER A 214 13.31 -4.70 12.89
N THR A 215 12.13 -4.81 12.28
CA THR A 215 11.15 -5.89 12.51
C THR A 215 11.82 -7.27 12.55
N MET A 216 12.81 -7.50 11.69
CA MET A 216 13.62 -8.73 11.66
C MET A 216 14.46 -9.00 12.91
N TYR A 217 15.04 -7.99 13.55
CA TYR A 217 15.88 -8.18 14.75
C TYR A 217 15.03 -8.57 15.97
N GLN A 218 13.85 -7.97 16.11
CA GLN A 218 12.97 -8.21 17.26
C GLN A 218 12.15 -9.50 17.12
N LEU A 219 11.80 -9.91 15.89
CA LEU A 219 11.12 -11.19 15.65
C LEU A 219 11.99 -12.41 15.96
N ASN A 220 13.32 -12.26 15.95
CA ASN A 220 14.25 -13.32 16.34
C ASN A 220 14.49 -13.43 17.85
N ASN A 221 13.87 -12.56 18.67
CA ASN A 221 14.03 -12.57 20.13
C ASN A 221 12.66 -12.69 20.84
N PRO A 222 12.34 -13.86 21.44
CA PRO A 222 11.06 -14.09 22.07
C PRO A 222 10.68 -13.10 23.19
N ASN A 223 11.68 -12.53 23.88
CA ASN A 223 11.45 -11.53 24.93
C ASN A 223 11.00 -10.18 24.36
N SER A 224 11.08 -9.99 23.04
CA SER A 224 10.68 -8.75 22.36
C SER A 224 9.26 -8.78 21.79
N TYR A 225 8.55 -9.92 21.85
CA TYR A 225 7.23 -10.05 21.21
C TYR A 225 6.17 -9.12 21.79
N LYS A 226 6.03 -9.05 23.11
CA LYS A 226 5.04 -8.17 23.74
C LYS A 226 5.29 -6.68 23.43
N PRO A 227 6.51 -6.15 23.63
CA PRO A 227 6.83 -4.77 23.22
C PRO A 227 6.64 -4.51 21.73
N LEU A 228 6.90 -5.51 20.87
CA LEU A 228 6.68 -5.40 19.43
C LEU A 228 5.19 -5.26 19.10
N ILE A 229 4.33 -6.10 19.69
CA ILE A 229 2.88 -6.05 19.49
C ILE A 229 2.32 -4.69 19.94
N GLU A 230 2.71 -4.22 21.12
CA GLU A 230 2.27 -2.92 21.64
C GLU A 230 2.66 -1.77 20.70
N ARG A 231 3.90 -1.77 20.17
CA ARG A 231 4.34 -0.77 19.19
C ARG A 231 3.59 -0.85 17.87
N VAL A 232 3.35 -2.05 17.36
CA VAL A 232 2.62 -2.26 16.10
C VAL A 232 1.20 -1.69 16.20
N PHE A 233 0.55 -1.96 17.32
CA PHE A 233 -0.78 -1.43 17.63
C PHE A 233 -0.81 0.09 17.81
N GLU A 234 0.18 0.66 18.49
CA GLU A 234 0.29 2.11 18.62
C GLU A 234 0.52 2.77 17.26
N ALA A 235 1.41 2.22 16.44
CA ALA A 235 1.66 2.71 15.09
C ALA A 235 0.42 2.61 14.19
N ASP A 236 -0.42 1.59 14.36
CA ASP A 236 -1.70 1.49 13.64
C ASP A 236 -2.69 2.59 14.02
N LYS A 237 -2.81 2.89 15.31
CA LYS A 237 -3.64 4.00 15.79
C LYS A 237 -3.15 5.35 15.23
N ILE A 238 -1.84 5.61 15.31
CA ILE A 238 -1.24 6.83 14.77
C ILE A 238 -1.49 6.92 13.25
N ARG A 239 -1.32 5.83 12.49
CA ARG A 239 -1.61 5.83 11.04
C ARG A 239 -3.07 6.15 10.72
N ALA A 240 -4.02 5.68 11.52
CA ALA A 240 -5.44 5.98 11.32
C ALA A 240 -5.73 7.47 11.50
N GLU A 241 -5.15 8.10 12.53
CA GLU A 241 -5.24 9.55 12.75
C GLU A 241 -4.60 10.34 11.59
N GLN A 242 -3.41 9.94 11.14
CA GLN A 242 -2.72 10.55 10.00
C GLN A 242 -3.51 10.41 8.69
N ALA A 243 -4.09 9.24 8.43
CA ALA A 243 -4.93 9.03 7.25
C ALA A 243 -6.18 9.91 7.28
N GLN A 244 -6.77 10.14 8.46
CA GLN A 244 -7.89 11.06 8.61
C GLN A 244 -7.49 12.51 8.31
N LEU A 245 -6.32 12.96 8.78
CA LEU A 245 -5.79 14.29 8.46
C LEU A 245 -5.58 14.47 6.94
N VAL A 246 -5.01 13.46 6.27
CA VAL A 246 -4.83 13.50 4.81
C VAL A 246 -6.17 13.51 4.09
N LYS A 247 -7.12 12.66 4.48
CA LYS A 247 -8.48 12.63 3.92
C LYS A 247 -9.16 13.99 4.05
N ASP A 248 -9.11 14.63 5.22
CA ASP A 248 -9.79 15.90 5.46
C ASP A 248 -9.17 17.03 4.63
N HIS A 249 -7.84 17.01 4.45
CA HIS A 249 -7.16 17.95 3.55
C HIS A 249 -7.50 17.70 2.07
N VAL A 250 -7.67 16.43 1.66
CA VAL A 250 -8.13 16.07 0.31
C VAL A 250 -9.55 16.55 0.07
N GLU A 251 -10.47 16.33 1.01
CA GLU A 251 -11.88 16.76 0.92
C GLU A 251 -12.03 18.30 0.87
N GLY A 252 -11.05 19.05 1.39
CA GLY A 252 -10.99 20.52 1.27
C GLY A 252 -10.54 21.04 -0.10
N PHE A 253 -9.97 20.19 -0.96
CA PHE A 253 -9.49 20.58 -2.28
C PHE A 253 -10.54 20.31 -3.37
N LYS A 254 -10.82 21.32 -4.22
CA LYS A 254 -11.88 21.25 -5.25
C LYS A 254 -11.44 20.65 -6.60
N GLY A 255 -10.15 20.41 -6.80
CA GLY A 255 -9.60 19.86 -8.04
C GLY A 255 -9.39 18.34 -8.00
N LYS A 256 -8.86 17.79 -9.09
CA LYS A 256 -8.47 16.37 -9.15
C LYS A 256 -7.25 16.12 -8.27
N SER A 257 -7.26 15.05 -7.49
CA SER A 257 -6.18 14.71 -6.57
C SER A 257 -5.72 13.26 -6.66
N ILE A 258 -4.41 13.08 -6.51
CA ILE A 258 -3.73 11.78 -6.52
C ILE A 258 -3.04 11.61 -5.18
N ILE A 259 -3.30 10.49 -4.50
CA ILE A 259 -2.62 10.14 -3.25
C ILE A 259 -1.64 9.02 -3.57
N VAL A 260 -0.35 9.27 -3.35
CA VAL A 260 0.73 8.39 -3.77
C VAL A 260 1.76 8.26 -2.65
N GLY A 261 2.24 7.04 -2.39
CA GLY A 261 3.37 6.83 -1.51
C GLY A 261 3.24 5.61 -0.62
N ASP A 262 4.06 5.61 0.44
CA ASP A 262 4.16 4.54 1.42
C ASP A 262 3.13 4.76 2.54
N PHE A 263 2.06 3.97 2.53
CA PHE A 263 1.03 4.07 3.56
C PHE A 263 1.42 3.26 4.80
N ASN A 264 2.51 2.49 4.75
CA ASN A 264 2.88 1.49 5.75
C ASN A 264 1.75 0.50 6.07
N SER A 265 0.73 0.40 5.22
CA SER A 265 -0.56 -0.24 5.50
C SER A 265 -1.04 -1.07 4.30
N THR A 266 -1.61 -2.25 4.57
CA THR A 266 -2.09 -3.14 3.52
C THR A 266 -3.39 -2.64 2.89
N GLN A 267 -3.72 -3.12 1.69
CA GLN A 267 -4.97 -2.81 0.98
C GLN A 267 -6.27 -3.23 1.71
N TYR A 268 -6.16 -3.91 2.85
CA TYR A 268 -7.30 -4.31 3.67
C TYR A 268 -7.38 -3.54 4.97
N SER A 269 -6.42 -2.66 5.27
CA SER A 269 -6.41 -1.95 6.54
C SER A 269 -7.48 -0.84 6.56
N PRO A 270 -7.99 -0.46 7.75
CA PRO A 270 -8.84 0.73 7.88
C PRO A 270 -8.16 2.00 7.36
N VAL A 271 -6.85 2.14 7.57
CA VAL A 271 -6.01 3.24 7.06
C VAL A 271 -6.13 3.38 5.53
N TYR A 272 -5.97 2.27 4.80
CA TYR A 272 -6.14 2.26 3.35
C TYR A 272 -7.57 2.63 2.94
N ARG A 273 -8.58 2.12 3.65
CA ARG A 273 -9.99 2.44 3.36
C ARG A 273 -10.31 3.92 3.56
N ILE A 274 -9.72 4.57 4.56
CA ILE A 274 -9.86 6.02 4.79
C ILE A 274 -9.33 6.79 3.57
N LEU A 275 -8.12 6.48 3.11
CA LEU A 275 -7.47 7.18 1.99
C LEU A 275 -8.08 6.85 0.62
N LYS A 276 -8.56 5.62 0.42
CA LYS A 276 -9.18 5.17 -0.84
C LYS A 276 -10.60 5.69 -1.04
N LYS A 277 -11.30 6.17 -0.01
CA LYS A 277 -12.70 6.58 -0.14
C LYS A 277 -12.89 7.60 -1.28
N GLY A 278 -13.75 7.27 -2.26
CA GLY A 278 -14.00 8.10 -3.45
C GLY A 278 -12.85 8.09 -4.48
N LYS A 279 -11.95 7.11 -4.40
CA LYS A 279 -10.78 6.96 -5.27
C LYS A 279 -10.65 5.51 -5.76
N LYS A 280 -9.95 5.36 -6.88
CA LYS A 280 -9.53 4.08 -7.45
C LYS A 280 -8.08 3.79 -7.09
N ASP A 281 -7.77 2.53 -6.84
CA ASP A 281 -6.38 2.08 -6.67
C ASP A 281 -5.87 1.61 -8.03
N THR A 282 -4.82 2.26 -8.53
CA THR A 282 -4.25 1.94 -9.85
C THR A 282 -3.81 0.48 -9.99
N PHE A 283 -3.39 -0.16 -8.89
CA PHE A 283 -3.04 -1.58 -8.91
C PHE A 283 -4.27 -2.47 -9.12
N THR A 284 -5.40 -2.15 -8.47
CA THR A 284 -6.65 -2.88 -8.68
C THR A 284 -7.11 -2.74 -10.13
N GLU A 285 -7.03 -1.53 -10.67
CA GLU A 285 -7.51 -1.22 -12.02
C GLU A 285 -6.66 -1.82 -13.14
N ALA A 286 -5.33 -1.85 -12.98
CA ALA A 286 -4.42 -2.19 -14.08
C ALA A 286 -3.19 -3.01 -13.67
N GLY A 287 -3.07 -3.42 -12.42
CA GLY A 287 -1.94 -4.18 -11.90
C GLY A 287 -2.02 -5.69 -12.18
N LYS A 288 -0.93 -6.39 -11.87
CA LYS A 288 -0.82 -7.84 -12.06
C LYS A 288 -0.08 -8.50 -10.89
N GLY A 289 -0.49 -9.71 -10.54
CA GLY A 289 0.12 -10.47 -9.46
C GLY A 289 -0.36 -10.03 -8.09
N PHE A 290 0.51 -10.10 -7.08
CA PHE A 290 0.17 -9.78 -5.69
C PHE A 290 0.39 -8.31 -5.31
N GLY A 291 1.03 -7.52 -6.17
CA GLY A 291 1.28 -6.09 -5.93
C GLY A 291 2.18 -5.79 -4.74
N GLY A 292 2.99 -6.76 -4.31
CA GLY A 292 3.89 -6.60 -3.16
C GLY A 292 4.93 -5.52 -3.40
N THR A 293 5.10 -4.66 -2.42
CA THR A 293 6.11 -3.59 -2.41
C THR A 293 7.06 -3.71 -1.23
N PHE A 294 6.72 -4.51 -0.21
CA PHE A 294 7.57 -4.80 0.94
C PHE A 294 7.51 -6.29 1.29
N TYR A 295 8.66 -6.92 1.48
CA TYR A 295 8.75 -8.37 1.68
C TYR A 295 9.23 -8.73 3.10
N LEU A 296 8.35 -9.33 3.89
CA LEU A 296 8.67 -9.87 5.21
C LEU A 296 8.38 -11.37 5.23
N PHE A 297 9.39 -12.18 5.58
CA PHE A 297 9.33 -13.66 5.50
C PHE A 297 8.84 -14.20 4.14
N ASN A 298 9.29 -13.57 3.04
CA ASN A 298 8.86 -13.85 1.67
C ASN A 298 7.36 -13.62 1.39
N TYR A 299 6.63 -13.00 2.32
CA TYR A 299 5.26 -12.56 2.07
C TYR A 299 5.25 -11.16 1.42
N PRO A 300 4.58 -10.99 0.27
CA PRO A 300 4.55 -9.73 -0.47
C PRO A 300 3.48 -8.77 0.10
N PHE A 301 3.85 -7.92 1.04
CA PHE A 301 2.96 -6.87 1.54
C PHE A 301 2.87 -5.73 0.51
N LYS A 302 1.65 -5.39 0.08
CA LYS A 302 1.35 -4.17 -0.68
C LYS A 302 1.11 -3.02 0.28
N ILE A 303 2.12 -2.17 0.50
CA ILE A 303 2.02 -1.02 1.41
C ILE A 303 2.27 0.33 0.74
N ASP A 304 2.77 0.32 -0.48
CA ASP A 304 2.87 1.50 -1.34
C ASP A 304 1.68 1.50 -2.31
N HIS A 305 1.06 2.68 -2.47
CA HIS A 305 -0.18 2.82 -3.23
C HIS A 305 -0.15 4.07 -4.11
N ILE A 306 -0.86 4.02 -5.24
CA ILE A 306 -1.22 5.18 -6.06
C ILE A 306 -2.73 5.16 -6.23
N LEU A 307 -3.40 6.10 -5.55
CA LEU A 307 -4.84 6.28 -5.56
C LEU A 307 -5.19 7.52 -6.39
N VAL A 308 -6.16 7.39 -7.30
CA VAL A 308 -6.58 8.44 -8.22
C VAL A 308 -8.08 8.68 -8.11
N ASP A 309 -8.55 9.87 -8.44
CA ASP A 309 -10.00 10.14 -8.50
C ASP A 309 -10.72 9.22 -9.49
N GLU A 310 -12.01 8.98 -9.25
CA GLU A 310 -12.83 8.07 -10.07
C GLU A 310 -12.89 8.47 -11.56
N THR A 311 -12.76 9.77 -11.85
CA THR A 311 -12.75 10.33 -13.20
C THR A 311 -11.44 10.13 -13.95
N VAL A 312 -10.34 9.80 -13.26
CA VAL A 312 -9.03 9.56 -13.88
C VAL A 312 -8.99 8.16 -14.46
N GLU A 313 -8.65 8.02 -15.74
CA GLU A 313 -8.50 6.71 -16.37
C GLU A 313 -7.14 6.11 -16.00
N VAL A 314 -7.13 4.87 -15.47
CA VAL A 314 -5.90 4.11 -15.24
C VAL A 314 -5.59 3.27 -16.47
N ILE A 315 -4.40 3.47 -17.02
CA ILE A 315 -3.94 2.86 -18.26
C ILE A 315 -3.10 1.62 -18.00
N ASN A 316 -2.20 1.72 -17.04
CA ASN A 316 -1.28 0.64 -16.65
C ASN A 316 -0.84 0.81 -15.19
N HIS A 317 -0.47 -0.30 -14.55
CA HIS A 317 0.23 -0.29 -13.26
C HIS A 317 1.30 -1.38 -13.24
N GLU A 318 2.52 -1.00 -12.94
CA GLU A 318 3.67 -1.89 -12.85
C GLU A 318 4.26 -1.87 -11.44
N ASN A 319 4.36 -3.04 -10.83
CA ASN A 319 5.16 -3.27 -9.63
C ASN A 319 6.52 -3.82 -10.08
N PHE A 320 7.59 -3.26 -9.54
CA PHE A 320 8.94 -3.74 -9.82
C PHE A 320 9.41 -4.75 -8.76
N ASN A 321 10.48 -5.48 -9.07
CA ASN A 321 11.19 -6.36 -8.14
C ASN A 321 12.68 -6.28 -8.46
N ILE A 322 13.32 -5.23 -7.95
CA ILE A 322 14.69 -4.82 -8.28
C ILE A 322 15.64 -4.87 -7.08
N ASP A 323 15.11 -4.99 -5.85
CA ASP A 323 15.89 -5.15 -4.61
C ASP A 323 16.96 -4.06 -4.42
N LEU A 324 16.60 -2.81 -4.73
CA LEU A 324 17.48 -1.65 -4.57
C LEU A 324 17.21 -0.88 -3.27
N SER A 325 16.06 -1.10 -2.65
CA SER A 325 15.63 -0.63 -1.33
C SER A 325 14.90 -1.79 -0.64
N ASP A 326 14.57 -1.64 0.64
CA ASP A 326 13.63 -2.54 1.34
C ASP A 326 12.20 -2.43 0.82
N HIS A 327 11.89 -1.37 0.06
CA HIS A 327 10.69 -1.25 -0.73
C HIS A 327 10.98 -1.44 -2.22
N GLU A 328 9.97 -1.93 -2.95
CA GLU A 328 9.95 -1.98 -4.40
C GLU A 328 9.16 -0.79 -4.98
N PRO A 329 9.63 -0.17 -6.07
CA PRO A 329 8.92 0.93 -6.69
C PRO A 329 7.62 0.46 -7.36
N ILE A 330 6.70 1.42 -7.52
CA ILE A 330 5.47 1.24 -8.29
C ILE A 330 5.32 2.37 -9.30
N LEU A 331 4.89 2.03 -10.51
CA LEU A 331 4.64 2.99 -11.59
C LEU A 331 3.21 2.84 -12.10
N ALA A 332 2.48 3.96 -12.15
CA ALA A 332 1.17 4.02 -12.77
C ALA A 332 1.22 4.90 -14.01
N GLU A 333 0.47 4.49 -15.03
CA GLU A 333 0.16 5.34 -16.18
C GLU A 333 -1.31 5.73 -16.12
N ILE A 334 -1.59 7.02 -16.19
CA ILE A 334 -2.95 7.56 -16.09
C ILE A 334 -3.27 8.50 -17.24
N LYS A 335 -4.55 8.75 -17.45
CA LYS A 335 -5.06 9.75 -18.40
C LYS A 335 -6.15 10.57 -17.71
N LEU A 336 -6.09 11.89 -17.92
CA LEU A 336 -6.95 12.88 -17.27
C LEU A 336 -8.32 13.04 -17.90
#